data_AF-A0A1H7H1I8-F1
#
_entry.id   AF-A0A1H7H1I8-F1
#
_cell.length_a   1.000
_cell.length_b   1.000
_cell.length_c   1.000
_cell.angle_alpha   90.00
_cell.angle_beta   90.00
_cell.angle_gamma   90.00
#
_symmetry.space_group_name_H-M   'P 1'
#
loop_
_entity.id
_entity.type
_entity.pdbx_description
1 polymer ?
#
loop_
_entity_poly.entity_id
_entity_poly.type
_entity_poly.pdbx_seq_one_letter_code
_entity_poly.pdbx_strand_id
1 'polypeptide(L)'
;MHSDSQGRVASSTPSLRVAAAIAAEETMARAGLLKRARAEAGIKRGRPVTQEEAAEVLGWCRKTYAKFERGAHRELTLDKVEALADLLMVDEVDRNALFLYTLGYIPGGPRSELPSGDTHRDLQLLLDDLNPKPCYMTDGAWNIIGYNAAMAQWFPWVERPGANLITWALLDPEAQDQMVNWEHHARIYVGLVRAALTECPDDPEVCALWEHMMANPKIHDMWHAEDRVVDYRDGDHWRLHIKRFDHEDLDVEVTVLLPAKMQHIRVVVIRWLAEETADLPDELAHDHRDTPLHLVQPASSDLVTTNSLGEIQAFALAHQCHSLPNLSAQVGPRADLRLDCGQGREDGRPVVMWSTRQSNGSYKVQPVDLRIALRRLCPADPNSPAAAEYLTILAALLPDDREQAVERLGELVEETQARSAMYERMLASLAS
;
A
#
# COMPACT_ATOMS: atom_id res chain seq x y z
N MET A 1 -31.26 9.30 64.02
CA MET A 1 -30.82 8.70 62.74
C MET A 1 -31.59 9.41 61.64
N HIS A 2 -30.97 10.43 61.04
CA HIS A 2 -31.54 11.17 59.92
C HIS A 2 -30.79 10.77 58.65
N SER A 3 -31.60 10.48 57.63
CA SER A 3 -31.33 10.41 56.20
C SER A 3 -30.12 11.21 55.73
N ASP A 4 -29.18 10.53 55.06
CA ASP A 4 -28.39 11.12 53.98
C ASP A 4 -28.22 10.08 52.86
N SER A 5 -28.98 10.26 51.79
CA SER A 5 -28.79 9.60 50.50
C SER A 5 -28.56 10.68 49.47
N GLN A 6 -27.33 11.19 49.42
CA GLN A 6 -26.89 12.06 48.33
C GLN A 6 -26.54 11.21 47.11
N GLY A 7 -27.26 11.49 46.02
CA GLY A 7 -27.08 10.85 44.73
C GLY A 7 -25.69 11.11 44.15
N ARG A 8 -25.02 10.04 43.77
CA ARG A 8 -23.92 10.08 42.80
C ARG A 8 -24.48 10.51 41.45
N VAL A 9 -24.27 11.77 41.09
CA VAL A 9 -24.36 12.24 39.70
C VAL A 9 -23.24 11.54 38.93
N ALA A 10 -23.59 10.61 38.04
CA ALA A 10 -22.65 9.98 37.14
C ALA A 10 -22.05 11.04 36.21
N SER A 11 -20.78 11.38 36.44
CA SER A 11 -19.96 12.20 35.56
C SER A 11 -19.72 11.42 34.26
N SER A 12 -20.43 11.78 33.18
CA SER A 12 -20.14 11.24 31.85
C SER A 12 -18.76 11.74 31.38
N THR A 13 -17.91 10.81 30.95
CA THR A 13 -16.55 11.06 30.47
C THR A 13 -16.55 12.08 29.30
N PRO A 14 -15.57 13.00 29.21
CA PRO A 14 -15.55 14.06 28.19
C PRO A 14 -15.71 13.58 26.73
N SER A 15 -15.20 12.39 26.41
CA SER A 15 -15.30 11.75 25.08
C SER A 15 -16.74 11.46 24.64
N LEU A 16 -17.59 10.99 25.55
CA LEU A 16 -19.01 10.70 25.26
C LEU A 16 -19.82 11.99 25.03
N ARG A 17 -19.42 13.11 25.64
CA ARG A 17 -20.08 14.41 25.45
C ARG A 17 -19.74 15.02 24.09
N VAL A 18 -18.51 14.86 23.61
CA VAL A 18 -18.09 15.31 22.29
C VAL A 18 -18.76 14.49 21.19
N ALA A 19 -18.77 13.15 21.33
CA ALA A 19 -19.45 12.27 20.38
C ALA A 19 -20.96 12.57 20.27
N ALA A 20 -21.63 12.81 21.41
CA ALA A 20 -23.05 13.19 21.42
C ALA A 20 -23.31 14.58 20.81
N ALA A 21 -22.37 15.52 20.93
CA ALA A 21 -22.48 16.84 20.31
C ALA A 21 -22.34 16.77 18.78
N ILE A 22 -21.37 15.99 18.28
CA ILE A 22 -21.16 15.76 16.85
C ILE A 22 -22.38 15.06 16.24
N ALA A 23 -22.89 14.00 16.86
CA ALA A 23 -24.08 13.29 16.39
C ALA A 23 -25.34 14.18 16.33
N ALA A 24 -25.47 15.13 17.27
CA ALA A 24 -26.55 16.12 17.25
C ALA A 24 -26.38 17.14 16.12
N GLU A 25 -25.16 17.56 15.82
CA GLU A 25 -24.84 18.47 14.72
C GLU A 25 -25.09 17.82 13.35
N GLU A 26 -24.64 16.58 13.14
CA GLU A 26 -24.89 15.79 11.92
C GLU A 26 -26.38 15.56 11.69
N THR A 27 -27.13 15.27 12.76
CA THR A 27 -28.59 15.11 12.69
C THR A 27 -29.29 16.40 12.24
N MET A 28 -28.78 17.56 12.67
CA MET A 28 -29.30 18.87 12.26
C MET A 28 -28.87 19.23 10.83
N ALA A 29 -27.65 18.88 10.43
CA ALA A 29 -27.16 19.04 9.06
C ALA A 29 -28.01 18.22 8.08
N ARG A 30 -28.32 16.96 8.40
CA ARG A 30 -29.27 16.11 7.64
C ARG A 30 -30.64 16.76 7.49
N ALA A 31 -31.18 17.30 8.57
CA ALA A 31 -32.50 17.94 8.56
C ALA A 31 -32.52 19.19 7.66
N GLY A 32 -31.42 19.96 7.64
CA GLY A 32 -31.24 21.09 6.72
C GLY A 32 -31.19 20.64 5.27
N LEU A 33 -30.38 19.61 4.98
CA LEU A 33 -30.22 19.03 3.64
C LEU A 33 -31.55 18.53 3.08
N LEU A 34 -32.29 17.70 3.81
CA LEU A 34 -33.55 17.12 3.34
C LEU A 34 -34.61 18.17 3.00
N LYS A 35 -34.71 19.24 3.80
CA LYS A 35 -35.66 20.34 3.53
C LYS A 35 -35.30 21.10 2.28
N ARG A 36 -34.01 21.41 2.09
CA ARG A 36 -33.53 22.11 0.89
C ARG A 36 -33.70 21.25 -0.35
N ALA A 37 -33.20 20.01 -0.32
CA ALA A 37 -33.30 19.06 -1.41
C ALA A 37 -34.76 18.84 -1.85
N ARG A 38 -35.70 18.71 -0.90
CA ARG A 38 -37.13 18.54 -1.24
C ARG A 38 -37.74 19.77 -1.92
N ALA A 39 -37.32 20.98 -1.52
CA ALA A 39 -37.77 22.21 -2.17
C ALA A 39 -37.21 22.33 -3.60
N GLU A 40 -35.91 22.06 -3.78
CA GLU A 40 -35.25 22.06 -5.09
C GLU A 40 -35.80 20.98 -6.03
N ALA A 41 -36.01 19.76 -5.52
CA ALA A 41 -36.69 18.69 -6.23
C ALA A 41 -38.08 19.13 -6.73
N GLY A 42 -38.82 19.85 -5.88
CA GLY A 42 -40.14 20.37 -6.22
C GLY A 42 -40.10 21.36 -7.39
N ILE A 43 -39.06 22.19 -7.44
CA ILE A 43 -38.83 23.12 -8.56
C ILE A 43 -38.49 22.33 -9.83
N LYS A 44 -37.52 21.40 -9.75
CA LYS A 44 -37.07 20.59 -10.89
C LYS A 44 -38.18 19.73 -11.50
N ARG A 45 -39.08 19.16 -10.66
CA ARG A 45 -40.22 18.33 -11.11
C ARG A 45 -41.42 19.14 -11.61
N GLY A 46 -41.43 20.46 -11.42
CA GLY A 46 -42.60 21.31 -11.70
C GLY A 46 -43.78 21.07 -10.76
N ARG A 47 -43.62 20.28 -9.69
CA ARG A 47 -44.61 20.09 -8.62
C ARG A 47 -43.90 19.80 -7.29
N PRO A 48 -44.43 20.27 -6.15
CA PRO A 48 -43.81 20.04 -4.84
C PRO A 48 -43.63 18.54 -4.54
N VAL A 49 -42.45 18.16 -4.05
CA VAL A 49 -42.24 16.83 -3.45
C VAL A 49 -42.80 16.85 -2.03
N THR A 50 -43.77 15.97 -1.77
CA THR A 50 -44.49 15.91 -0.49
C THR A 50 -43.75 15.07 0.54
N GLN A 51 -44.06 15.27 1.83
CA GLN A 51 -43.55 14.41 2.90
C GLN A 51 -44.14 13.00 2.80
N GLU A 52 -45.35 12.87 2.23
CA GLU A 52 -46.01 11.60 1.94
C GLU A 52 -45.23 10.77 0.93
N GLU A 53 -44.84 11.36 -0.21
CA GLU A 53 -44.02 10.68 -1.22
C GLU A 53 -42.67 10.23 -0.67
N ALA A 54 -42.00 11.09 0.11
CA ALA A 54 -40.73 10.72 0.73
C ALA A 54 -40.89 9.63 1.80
N ALA A 55 -42.01 9.61 2.53
CA ALA A 55 -42.29 8.55 3.48
C ALA A 55 -42.59 7.22 2.79
N GLU A 56 -43.29 7.24 1.66
CA GLU A 56 -43.62 6.07 0.85
C GLU A 56 -42.35 5.36 0.37
N VAL A 57 -41.39 6.10 -0.17
CA VAL A 57 -40.07 5.57 -0.59
C VAL A 57 -39.33 4.86 0.54
N LEU A 58 -39.43 5.38 1.77
CA LEU A 58 -38.75 4.79 2.94
C LEU A 58 -39.54 3.64 3.60
N GLY A 59 -40.76 3.35 3.12
CA GLY A 59 -41.70 2.43 3.76
C GLY A 59 -42.19 2.93 5.13
N TRP A 60 -42.27 4.24 5.31
CA TRP A 60 -42.65 4.91 6.56
C TRP A 60 -43.99 5.63 6.43
N CYS A 61 -44.63 5.93 7.56
CA CYS A 61 -45.75 6.86 7.55
C CYS A 61 -45.26 8.32 7.55
N ARG A 62 -46.07 9.24 7.01
CA ARG A 62 -45.76 10.69 6.97
C ARG A 62 -45.28 11.24 8.31
N LYS A 63 -45.92 10.83 9.41
CA LYS A 63 -45.57 11.32 10.76
C LYS A 63 -44.15 10.91 11.17
N THR A 64 -43.69 9.75 10.73
CA THR A 64 -42.32 9.26 10.98
C THR A 64 -41.32 10.03 10.14
N TYR A 65 -41.59 10.23 8.85
CA TYR A 65 -40.74 11.05 7.98
C TYR A 65 -40.63 12.50 8.49
N ALA A 66 -41.75 13.12 8.88
CA ALA A 66 -41.76 14.49 9.42
C ALA A 66 -40.97 14.64 10.74
N LYS A 67 -40.75 13.56 11.49
CA LYS A 67 -39.83 13.58 12.64
C LYS A 67 -38.38 13.47 12.19
N PHE A 68 -38.11 12.56 11.24
CA PHE A 68 -36.79 12.37 10.64
C PHE A 68 -36.27 13.65 9.96
N GLU A 69 -37.09 14.30 9.12
CA GLU A 69 -36.79 15.58 8.45
C GLU A 69 -36.59 16.75 9.45
N ARG A 70 -37.03 16.60 10.71
CA ARG A 70 -36.79 17.57 11.79
C ARG A 70 -35.56 17.26 12.65
N GLY A 71 -34.79 16.23 12.30
CA GLY A 71 -33.62 15.82 13.06
C GLY A 71 -33.92 14.77 14.14
N ALA A 72 -34.90 13.90 13.93
CA ALA A 72 -34.96 12.66 14.73
C ALA A 72 -33.93 11.67 14.17
N HIS A 73 -33.12 11.07 15.06
CA HIS A 73 -32.21 9.99 14.68
C HIS A 73 -33.02 8.77 14.23
N ARG A 74 -32.63 8.22 13.08
CA ARG A 74 -33.12 6.92 12.61
C ARG A 74 -32.13 6.36 11.60
N GLU A 75 -31.80 5.10 11.78
CA GLU A 75 -30.97 4.36 10.83
C GLU A 75 -31.77 4.11 9.55
N LEU A 76 -31.09 4.28 8.42
CA LEU A 76 -31.57 3.93 7.10
C LEU A 76 -30.64 2.86 6.52
N THR A 77 -31.20 1.98 5.69
CA THR A 77 -30.41 1.07 4.86
C THR A 77 -29.96 1.80 3.59
N LEU A 78 -28.92 1.29 2.93
CA LEU A 78 -28.38 1.84 1.68
C LEU A 78 -29.49 2.12 0.65
N ASP A 79 -30.28 1.11 0.30
CA ASP A 79 -31.36 1.20 -0.69
C ASP A 79 -32.36 2.32 -0.40
N LYS A 80 -32.60 2.59 0.89
CA LYS A 80 -33.54 3.64 1.33
C LYS A 80 -32.95 5.03 1.17
N VAL A 81 -31.64 5.17 1.39
CA VAL A 81 -30.94 6.44 1.17
C VAL A 81 -30.83 6.71 -0.32
N GLU A 82 -30.54 5.69 -1.14
CA GLU A 82 -30.52 5.77 -2.60
C GLU A 82 -31.88 6.19 -3.17
N ALA A 83 -32.94 5.47 -2.82
CA ALA A 83 -34.27 5.78 -3.32
C ALA A 83 -34.74 7.18 -2.90
N LEU A 84 -34.32 7.64 -1.70
CA LEU A 84 -34.58 9.01 -1.25
C LEU A 84 -33.77 10.04 -2.05
N ALA A 85 -32.49 9.77 -2.34
CA ALA A 85 -31.67 10.62 -3.19
C ALA A 85 -32.28 10.79 -4.58
N ASP A 86 -32.76 9.69 -5.17
CA ASP A 86 -33.41 9.67 -6.49
C ASP A 86 -34.71 10.47 -6.50
N LEU A 87 -35.57 10.29 -5.49
CA LEU A 87 -36.80 11.07 -5.34
C LEU A 87 -36.52 12.58 -5.25
N LEU A 88 -35.44 12.94 -4.55
CA LEU A 88 -35.04 14.32 -4.32
C LEU A 88 -34.21 14.90 -5.48
N MET A 89 -33.77 14.09 -6.43
CA MET A 89 -32.94 14.51 -7.57
C MET A 89 -31.78 15.41 -7.13
N VAL A 90 -31.09 15.00 -6.06
CA VAL A 90 -29.92 15.70 -5.50
C VAL A 90 -28.73 15.58 -6.46
N ASP A 91 -27.87 16.59 -6.47
CA ASP A 91 -26.60 16.50 -7.18
C ASP A 91 -25.61 15.60 -6.41
N GLU A 92 -24.45 15.33 -7.01
CA GLU A 92 -23.44 14.42 -6.43
C GLU A 92 -22.96 14.87 -5.04
N VAL A 93 -22.84 16.19 -4.81
CA VAL A 93 -22.39 16.75 -3.55
C VAL A 93 -23.43 16.50 -2.46
N ASP A 94 -24.70 16.79 -2.76
CA ASP A 94 -25.81 16.59 -1.84
C ASP A 94 -26.13 15.11 -1.61
N ARG A 95 -25.90 14.28 -2.63
CA ARG A 95 -26.01 12.81 -2.53
C ARG A 95 -24.96 12.28 -1.55
N ASN A 96 -23.71 12.69 -1.68
CA ASN A 96 -22.62 12.34 -0.76
C ASN A 96 -22.88 12.82 0.67
N ALA A 97 -23.37 14.06 0.83
CA ALA A 97 -23.75 14.58 2.13
C ALA A 97 -24.91 13.78 2.75
N LEU A 98 -25.90 13.38 1.95
CA LEU A 98 -27.02 12.57 2.42
C LEU A 98 -26.53 11.21 2.93
N PHE A 99 -25.64 10.55 2.19
CA PHE A 99 -25.02 9.29 2.60
C PHE A 99 -24.21 9.44 3.88
N LEU A 100 -23.31 10.42 3.97
CA LEU A 100 -22.52 10.66 5.18
C LEU A 100 -23.41 10.88 6.42
N TYR A 101 -24.43 11.74 6.32
CA TYR A 101 -25.29 12.04 7.48
C TYR A 101 -26.33 10.96 7.82
N THR A 102 -26.48 9.92 7.00
CA THR A 102 -27.45 8.83 7.23
C THR A 102 -26.79 7.50 7.52
N LEU A 103 -25.69 7.18 6.85
CA LEU A 103 -24.96 5.93 6.96
C LEU A 103 -23.63 6.07 7.69
N GLY A 104 -23.09 7.30 7.81
CA GLY A 104 -21.75 7.55 8.38
C GLY A 104 -20.60 7.33 7.40
N TYR A 105 -20.90 6.93 6.16
CA TYR A 105 -19.95 6.73 5.06
C TYR A 105 -20.64 7.05 3.72
N ILE A 106 -19.85 7.19 2.66
CA ILE A 106 -20.37 7.28 1.28
C ILE A 106 -20.26 5.88 0.67
N PRO A 107 -21.37 5.18 0.44
CA PRO A 107 -21.37 3.94 -0.32
C PRO A 107 -20.73 4.20 -1.67
N GLY A 108 -19.84 3.31 -2.11
CA GLY A 108 -19.14 3.46 -3.37
C GLY A 108 -20.11 3.84 -4.49
N GLY A 109 -19.85 4.97 -5.16
CA GLY A 109 -20.49 5.28 -6.45
C GLY A 109 -20.24 4.16 -7.46
N PRO A 110 -20.81 4.21 -8.69
CA PRO A 110 -20.58 3.19 -9.69
C PRO A 110 -19.09 2.85 -9.76
N ARG A 111 -18.74 1.65 -9.29
CA ARG A 111 -17.36 1.27 -8.94
C ARG A 111 -16.42 1.24 -10.14
N SER A 112 -16.96 1.42 -11.35
CA SER A 112 -16.34 1.25 -12.67
C SER A 112 -16.32 2.54 -13.50
N GLU A 113 -16.94 3.64 -13.04
CA GLU A 113 -16.89 4.90 -13.79
C GLU A 113 -15.52 5.56 -13.61
N LEU A 114 -14.76 5.63 -14.71
CA LEU A 114 -13.53 6.42 -14.79
C LEU A 114 -13.83 7.86 -14.33
N PRO A 115 -12.92 8.51 -13.57
CA PRO A 115 -13.11 9.89 -13.16
C PRO A 115 -13.44 10.79 -14.36
N SER A 116 -14.15 11.88 -14.09
CA SER A 116 -14.19 13.03 -14.99
C SER A 116 -12.76 13.36 -15.47
N GLY A 117 -12.58 13.58 -16.77
CA GLY A 117 -11.26 13.56 -17.41
C GLY A 117 -10.21 14.49 -16.79
N ASP A 118 -10.63 15.61 -16.20
CA ASP A 118 -9.73 16.52 -15.49
C ASP A 118 -9.24 15.92 -14.16
N THR A 119 -10.11 15.25 -13.40
CA THR A 119 -9.75 14.67 -12.11
C THR A 119 -8.92 13.39 -12.25
N HIS A 120 -9.18 12.57 -13.29
CA HIS A 120 -8.32 11.42 -13.61
C HIS A 120 -6.91 11.90 -13.93
N ARG A 121 -6.80 12.94 -14.76
CA ARG A 121 -5.53 13.54 -15.16
C ARG A 121 -4.76 14.10 -13.96
N ASP A 122 -5.42 14.82 -13.06
CA ASP A 122 -4.77 15.38 -11.87
C ASP A 122 -4.22 14.27 -10.96
N LEU A 123 -4.96 13.17 -10.79
CA LEU A 123 -4.48 12.01 -10.03
C LEU A 123 -3.33 11.28 -10.75
N GLN A 124 -3.37 11.16 -12.08
CA GLN A 124 -2.27 10.57 -12.83
C GLN A 124 -0.99 11.41 -12.72
N LEU A 125 -1.08 12.74 -12.78
CA LEU A 125 0.07 13.63 -12.55
C LEU A 125 0.66 13.43 -11.15
N LEU A 126 -0.20 13.27 -10.14
CA LEU A 126 0.23 12.94 -8.78
C LEU A 126 0.96 11.59 -8.71
N LEU A 127 0.48 10.56 -9.43
CA LEU A 127 1.19 9.27 -9.50
C LEU A 127 2.58 9.42 -10.13
N ASP A 128 2.69 10.22 -11.18
CA ASP A 128 3.93 10.43 -11.90
C ASP A 128 4.97 11.17 -11.03
N ASP A 129 4.53 12.13 -10.22
CA ASP A 129 5.37 12.87 -9.25
C ASP A 129 5.93 11.97 -8.13
N LEU A 130 5.29 10.83 -7.85
CA LEU A 130 5.73 9.88 -6.84
C LEU A 130 6.88 8.97 -7.30
N ASN A 131 7.29 9.03 -8.57
CA ASN A 131 8.47 8.32 -9.03
C ASN A 131 9.72 8.67 -8.19
N PRO A 132 10.57 7.69 -7.83
CA PRO A 132 10.60 6.30 -8.29
C PRO A 132 9.82 5.30 -7.40
N LYS A 133 8.90 5.75 -6.54
CA LYS A 133 8.08 4.85 -5.71
C LYS A 133 6.94 4.25 -6.54
N PRO A 134 6.75 2.92 -6.59
CA PRO A 134 5.61 2.31 -7.27
C PRO A 134 4.30 2.80 -6.69
N CYS A 135 3.42 3.28 -7.56
CA CYS A 135 2.05 3.61 -7.18
C CYS A 135 1.07 3.36 -8.32
N TYR A 136 -0.17 3.10 -7.94
CA TYR A 136 -1.26 2.83 -8.86
C TYR A 136 -2.59 3.32 -8.31
N MET A 137 -3.57 3.39 -9.21
CA MET A 137 -4.96 3.67 -8.92
C MET A 137 -5.80 2.46 -9.27
N THR A 138 -6.69 2.10 -8.36
CA THR A 138 -7.76 1.15 -8.62
C THR A 138 -9.12 1.78 -8.45
N ASP A 139 -10.08 1.30 -9.23
CA ASP A 139 -11.49 1.58 -9.04
C ASP A 139 -12.08 0.76 -7.87
N GLY A 140 -13.40 0.78 -7.73
CA GLY A 140 -14.08 0.10 -6.63
C GLY A 140 -13.99 -1.44 -6.72
N ALA A 141 -13.91 -1.99 -7.93
CA ALA A 141 -13.78 -3.43 -8.21
C ALA A 141 -12.31 -3.88 -8.37
N TRP A 142 -11.36 -3.01 -7.98
CA TRP A 142 -9.92 -3.25 -8.02
C TRP A 142 -9.31 -3.34 -9.43
N ASN A 143 -10.00 -2.83 -10.45
CA ASN A 143 -9.43 -2.68 -11.79
C ASN A 143 -8.38 -1.57 -11.78
N ILE A 144 -7.25 -1.80 -12.46
CA ILE A 144 -6.20 -0.78 -12.60
C ILE A 144 -6.67 0.30 -13.57
N ILE A 145 -6.79 1.53 -13.07
CA ILE A 145 -7.24 2.70 -13.84
C ILE A 145 -6.15 3.76 -14.01
N GLY A 146 -4.98 3.57 -13.39
CA GLY A 146 -3.82 4.45 -13.52
C GLY A 146 -2.61 3.86 -12.78
N TYR A 147 -1.40 4.16 -13.25
CA TYR A 147 -0.15 3.72 -12.63
C TYR A 147 1.01 4.60 -13.08
N ASN A 148 2.10 4.62 -12.30
CA ASN A 148 3.32 5.32 -12.71
C ASN A 148 4.37 4.37 -13.33
N ALA A 149 5.42 4.95 -13.91
CA ALA A 149 6.49 4.21 -14.57
C ALA A 149 7.21 3.22 -13.63
N ALA A 150 7.41 3.58 -12.35
CA ALA A 150 7.98 2.67 -11.37
C ALA A 150 7.10 1.43 -11.16
N MET A 151 5.78 1.60 -11.07
CA MET A 151 4.85 0.48 -10.93
C MET A 151 4.92 -0.47 -12.14
N ALA A 152 4.83 0.05 -13.36
CA ALA A 152 4.93 -0.78 -14.58
C ALA A 152 6.25 -1.55 -14.64
N GLN A 153 7.35 -0.90 -14.27
CA GLN A 153 8.67 -1.52 -14.28
C GLN A 153 8.83 -2.65 -13.26
N TRP A 154 8.13 -2.58 -12.12
CA TRP A 154 8.32 -3.50 -10.99
C TRP A 154 7.26 -4.59 -10.94
N PHE A 155 6.06 -4.25 -11.41
CA PHE A 155 4.86 -5.06 -11.43
C PHE A 155 4.25 -5.03 -12.84
N PRO A 156 4.88 -5.68 -13.84
CA PRO A 156 4.46 -5.56 -15.25
C PRO A 156 3.02 -6.00 -15.53
N TRP A 157 2.39 -6.74 -14.61
CA TRP A 157 0.98 -7.14 -14.72
C TRP A 157 0.04 -5.94 -14.82
N VAL A 158 0.40 -4.76 -14.31
CA VAL A 158 -0.45 -3.55 -14.40
C VAL A 158 -0.64 -3.06 -15.83
N GLU A 159 0.26 -3.41 -16.75
CA GLU A 159 0.17 -3.02 -18.16
C GLU A 159 -0.73 -3.96 -18.99
N ARG A 160 -1.19 -5.07 -18.40
CA ARG A 160 -2.01 -6.05 -19.12
C ARG A 160 -3.43 -5.52 -19.33
N PRO A 161 -4.07 -5.80 -20.48
CA PRO A 161 -5.47 -5.42 -20.68
C PRO A 161 -6.39 -6.03 -19.62
N GLY A 162 -7.23 -5.21 -18.99
CA GLY A 162 -8.10 -5.66 -17.91
C GLY A 162 -7.37 -6.04 -16.62
N ALA A 163 -6.18 -5.46 -16.39
CA ALA A 163 -5.42 -5.67 -15.16
C ALA A 163 -6.30 -5.38 -13.93
N ASN A 164 -6.41 -6.36 -13.05
CA ASN A 164 -7.18 -6.29 -11.82
C ASN A 164 -6.33 -6.81 -10.67
N LEU A 165 -6.26 -6.04 -9.59
CA LEU A 165 -5.38 -6.32 -8.46
C LEU A 165 -5.75 -7.63 -7.73
N ILE A 166 -7.04 -7.92 -7.53
CA ILE A 166 -7.47 -9.14 -6.83
C ILE A 166 -7.17 -10.37 -7.70
N THR A 167 -7.47 -10.26 -9.00
CA THR A 167 -7.17 -11.32 -9.96
C THR A 167 -5.67 -11.62 -9.97
N TRP A 168 -4.83 -10.59 -10.05
CA TRP A 168 -3.39 -10.77 -9.96
C TRP A 168 -2.98 -11.41 -8.62
N ALA A 169 -3.39 -10.82 -7.50
CA ALA A 169 -2.94 -11.25 -6.18
C ALA A 169 -3.34 -12.70 -5.83
N LEU A 170 -4.49 -13.18 -6.32
CA LEU A 170 -5.02 -14.49 -5.96
C LEU A 170 -4.82 -15.57 -7.00
N LEU A 171 -4.78 -15.21 -8.28
CA LEU A 171 -4.83 -16.18 -9.38
C LEU A 171 -3.59 -16.17 -10.27
N ASP A 172 -2.80 -15.09 -10.26
CA ASP A 172 -1.58 -15.01 -11.06
C ASP A 172 -0.40 -15.66 -10.33
N PRO A 173 0.32 -16.61 -10.97
CA PRO A 173 1.55 -17.17 -10.41
C PRO A 173 2.60 -16.10 -10.08
N GLU A 174 2.62 -14.98 -10.80
CA GLU A 174 3.53 -13.87 -10.53
C GLU A 174 3.35 -13.32 -9.10
N ALA A 175 2.13 -13.29 -8.57
CA ALA A 175 1.89 -12.83 -7.20
C ALA A 175 2.42 -13.82 -6.16
N GLN A 176 2.35 -15.13 -6.43
CA GLN A 176 2.93 -16.16 -5.55
C GLN A 176 4.45 -16.09 -5.54
N ASP A 177 5.07 -15.76 -6.68
CA ASP A 177 6.50 -15.53 -6.77
C ASP A 177 6.93 -14.25 -6.03
N GLN A 178 6.09 -13.19 -6.07
CA GLN A 178 6.45 -11.86 -5.58
C GLN A 178 6.03 -11.58 -4.13
N MET A 179 5.12 -12.35 -3.54
CA MET A 179 4.69 -12.15 -2.15
C MET A 179 5.28 -13.23 -1.26
N VAL A 180 6.14 -12.84 -0.33
CA VAL A 180 6.64 -13.77 0.70
C VAL A 180 5.48 -14.11 1.62
N ASN A 181 5.27 -15.41 1.89
CA ASN A 181 4.11 -15.89 2.64
C ASN A 181 2.77 -15.50 1.96
N TRP A 182 2.69 -15.73 0.65
CA TRP A 182 1.52 -15.43 -0.18
C TRP A 182 0.18 -15.86 0.45
N GLU A 183 0.11 -17.00 1.12
CA GLU A 183 -1.13 -17.46 1.78
C GLU A 183 -1.68 -16.47 2.79
N HIS A 184 -0.82 -15.75 3.51
CA HIS A 184 -1.24 -14.71 4.44
C HIS A 184 -1.88 -13.52 3.70
N HIS A 185 -1.23 -13.06 2.63
CA HIS A 185 -1.75 -11.97 1.80
C HIS A 185 -3.05 -12.38 1.09
N ALA A 186 -3.12 -13.60 0.57
CA ALA A 186 -4.29 -14.14 -0.10
C ALA A 186 -5.55 -14.09 0.79
N ARG A 187 -5.41 -14.40 2.09
CA ARG A 187 -6.52 -14.28 3.06
C ARG A 187 -7.00 -12.84 3.25
N ILE A 188 -6.09 -11.87 3.23
CA ILE A 188 -6.46 -10.44 3.29
C ILE A 188 -7.29 -10.08 2.06
N TYR A 189 -6.86 -10.46 0.87
CA TYR A 189 -7.60 -10.21 -0.37
C TYR A 189 -8.96 -10.91 -0.42
N VAL A 190 -9.04 -12.15 0.06
CA VAL A 190 -10.30 -12.87 0.25
C VAL A 190 -11.24 -12.09 1.19
N GLY A 191 -10.70 -11.55 2.29
CA GLY A 191 -11.43 -10.71 3.24
C GLY A 191 -11.95 -9.40 2.64
N LEU A 192 -11.20 -8.77 1.73
CA LEU A 192 -11.63 -7.56 1.00
C LEU A 192 -12.81 -7.86 0.08
N VAL A 193 -12.74 -8.95 -0.69
CA VAL A 193 -13.84 -9.36 -1.58
C VAL A 193 -15.09 -9.70 -0.77
N ARG A 194 -14.93 -10.35 0.38
CA ARG A 194 -16.03 -10.61 1.32
C ARG A 194 -16.66 -9.35 1.88
N ALA A 195 -15.84 -8.38 2.28
CA ALA A 195 -16.32 -7.09 2.75
C ALA A 195 -17.16 -6.42 1.66
N ALA A 196 -16.64 -6.38 0.43
CA ALA A 196 -17.34 -5.77 -0.70
C ALA A 196 -18.66 -6.46 -1.04
N LEU A 197 -18.73 -7.80 -1.00
CA LEU A 197 -19.97 -8.55 -1.20
C LEU A 197 -20.94 -8.43 -0.02
N THR A 198 -20.46 -8.11 1.18
CA THR A 198 -21.32 -7.84 2.35
C THR A 198 -21.92 -6.44 2.26
N GLU A 199 -21.13 -5.47 1.79
CA GLU A 199 -21.55 -4.08 1.59
C GLU A 199 -22.52 -3.95 0.41
N CYS A 200 -22.22 -4.61 -0.71
CA CYS A 200 -23.04 -4.60 -1.92
C CYS A 200 -23.13 -6.01 -2.54
N PRO A 201 -24.11 -6.84 -2.12
CA PRO A 201 -24.23 -8.23 -2.54
C PRO A 201 -24.52 -8.45 -4.02
N ASP A 202 -25.13 -7.45 -4.69
CA ASP A 202 -25.59 -7.53 -6.08
C ASP A 202 -24.67 -6.78 -7.07
N ASP A 203 -23.45 -6.41 -6.65
CA ASP A 203 -22.46 -5.76 -7.51
C ASP A 203 -22.00 -6.73 -8.61
N PRO A 204 -22.33 -6.47 -9.90
CA PRO A 204 -22.07 -7.44 -10.96
C PRO A 204 -20.57 -7.67 -11.22
N GLU A 205 -19.72 -6.67 -11.01
CA GLU A 205 -18.27 -6.81 -11.23
C GLU A 205 -17.63 -7.60 -10.10
N VAL A 206 -18.01 -7.33 -8.85
CA VAL A 206 -17.50 -8.08 -7.69
C VAL A 206 -18.04 -9.50 -7.67
N CYS A 207 -19.31 -9.72 -8.06
CA CYS A 207 -19.85 -11.07 -8.25
C CYS A 207 -19.07 -11.86 -9.30
N ALA A 208 -18.81 -11.26 -10.47
CA ALA A 208 -18.04 -11.92 -11.52
C ALA A 208 -16.60 -12.24 -11.08
N LEU A 209 -15.95 -11.32 -10.36
CA LEU A 209 -14.64 -11.53 -9.76
C LEU A 209 -14.65 -12.68 -8.74
N TRP A 210 -15.68 -12.74 -7.89
CA TRP A 210 -15.85 -13.81 -6.90
C TRP A 210 -16.05 -15.17 -7.58
N GLU A 211 -16.90 -15.25 -8.60
CA GLU A 211 -17.08 -16.49 -9.39
C GLU A 211 -15.75 -16.96 -9.99
N HIS A 212 -14.97 -16.02 -10.54
CA HIS A 212 -13.66 -16.31 -11.10
C HIS A 212 -12.66 -16.82 -10.04
N MET A 213 -12.68 -16.23 -8.84
CA MET A 213 -11.87 -16.69 -7.70
C MET A 213 -12.26 -18.09 -7.21
N MET A 214 -13.56 -18.38 -7.11
CA MET A 214 -14.06 -19.67 -6.60
C MET A 214 -13.79 -20.84 -7.54
N ALA A 215 -13.47 -20.59 -8.81
CA ALA A 215 -13.00 -21.61 -9.72
C ALA A 215 -11.63 -22.19 -9.33
N ASN A 216 -10.83 -21.48 -8.51
CA ASN A 216 -9.55 -21.97 -8.00
C ASN A 216 -9.75 -22.73 -6.67
N PRO A 217 -9.41 -24.03 -6.58
CA PRO A 217 -9.63 -24.82 -5.37
C PRO A 217 -8.94 -24.28 -4.12
N LYS A 218 -7.71 -23.73 -4.25
CA LYS A 218 -6.94 -23.19 -3.12
C LYS A 218 -7.64 -21.95 -2.54
N ILE A 219 -8.20 -21.11 -3.40
CA ILE A 219 -8.93 -19.89 -3.01
C ILE A 219 -10.31 -20.24 -2.44
N HIS A 220 -10.99 -21.22 -3.04
CA HIS A 220 -12.24 -21.76 -2.51
C HIS A 220 -12.04 -22.27 -1.07
N ASP A 221 -11.00 -23.05 -0.80
CA ASP A 221 -10.70 -23.55 0.54
C ASP A 221 -10.40 -22.40 1.52
N MET A 222 -9.60 -21.41 1.11
CA MET A 222 -9.32 -20.21 1.93
C MET A 222 -10.59 -19.43 2.27
N TRP A 223 -11.50 -19.30 1.30
CA TRP A 223 -12.80 -18.64 1.49
C TRP A 223 -13.64 -19.36 2.55
N HIS A 224 -13.66 -20.69 2.57
CA HIS A 224 -14.46 -21.43 3.54
C HIS A 224 -13.78 -21.66 4.89
N ALA A 225 -12.46 -21.43 4.98
CA ALA A 225 -11.69 -21.67 6.20
C ALA A 225 -11.77 -20.53 7.23
N GLU A 226 -12.03 -19.29 6.80
CA GLU A 226 -11.97 -18.11 7.67
C GLU A 226 -13.17 -17.17 7.43
N ASP A 227 -13.66 -16.53 8.51
CA ASP A 227 -14.74 -15.52 8.48
C ASP A 227 -14.25 -14.07 8.53
N ARG A 228 -12.96 -13.86 8.25
CA ARG A 228 -12.31 -12.56 8.38
C ARG A 228 -12.81 -11.58 7.30
N VAL A 229 -13.28 -10.41 7.74
CA VAL A 229 -13.64 -9.27 6.90
C VAL A 229 -12.58 -8.18 7.09
N VAL A 230 -12.08 -7.62 5.99
CA VAL A 230 -11.08 -6.54 5.98
C VAL A 230 -11.61 -5.41 5.09
N ASP A 231 -11.53 -4.16 5.56
CA ASP A 231 -12.11 -3.00 4.85
C ASP A 231 -11.06 -2.35 3.93
N TYR A 232 -9.81 -2.17 4.40
CA TYR A 232 -8.71 -1.58 3.63
C TYR A 232 -7.35 -2.23 3.98
N ARG A 233 -6.36 -2.07 3.10
CA ARG A 233 -4.96 -2.53 3.26
C ARG A 233 -4.01 -1.45 3.77
N ASP A 234 -4.55 -0.38 4.37
CA ASP A 234 -3.74 0.77 4.77
C ASP A 234 -2.86 0.43 5.98
N GLY A 235 -1.56 0.75 5.90
CA GLY A 235 -0.59 0.42 6.95
C GLY A 235 -0.19 -1.06 6.98
N ASP A 236 -0.57 -1.85 5.98
CA ASP A 236 -0.10 -3.23 5.88
C ASP A 236 1.40 -3.26 5.53
N HIS A 237 2.16 -4.02 6.31
CA HIS A 237 3.58 -4.28 6.08
C HIS A 237 3.72 -5.61 5.33
N TRP A 238 4.24 -5.57 4.11
CA TRP A 238 4.43 -6.76 3.30
C TRP A 238 5.90 -7.02 3.05
N ARG A 239 6.22 -8.30 2.94
CA ARG A 239 7.52 -8.71 2.44
C ARG A 239 7.36 -9.16 1.00
N LEU A 240 7.98 -8.42 0.08
CA LEU A 240 7.87 -8.63 -1.35
C LEU A 240 9.19 -9.11 -1.94
N HIS A 241 9.08 -10.07 -2.84
CA HIS A 241 10.16 -10.69 -3.57
C HIS A 241 10.21 -10.12 -5.00
N ILE A 242 10.88 -8.98 -5.17
CA ILE A 242 10.80 -8.23 -6.42
C ILE A 242 11.88 -8.70 -7.40
N LYS A 243 11.48 -9.30 -8.52
CA LYS A 243 12.37 -9.87 -9.57
C LYS A 243 13.44 -8.88 -10.06
N ARG A 244 13.15 -7.57 -10.05
CA ARG A 244 14.11 -6.51 -10.43
C ARG A 244 15.29 -6.38 -9.46
N PHE A 245 15.09 -6.68 -8.17
CA PHE A 245 16.08 -6.64 -7.10
C PHE A 245 16.73 -8.00 -6.83
N ASP A 246 16.87 -8.83 -7.87
CA ASP A 246 17.54 -10.14 -7.75
C ASP A 246 16.90 -11.03 -6.68
N HIS A 247 15.56 -11.00 -6.57
CA HIS A 247 14.83 -11.88 -5.66
C HIS A 247 15.10 -11.59 -4.17
N GLU A 248 15.47 -10.35 -3.82
CA GLU A 248 15.54 -9.91 -2.41
C GLU A 248 14.16 -9.66 -1.82
N ASP A 249 14.01 -10.07 -0.56
CA ASP A 249 12.85 -9.81 0.27
C ASP A 249 12.89 -8.38 0.77
N LEU A 250 11.94 -7.57 0.31
CA LEU A 250 11.79 -6.16 0.66
C LEU A 250 10.60 -5.99 1.59
N ASP A 251 10.85 -5.42 2.77
CA ASP A 251 9.76 -4.97 3.63
C ASP A 251 9.22 -3.62 3.11
N VAL A 252 7.97 -3.65 2.68
CA VAL A 252 7.24 -2.52 2.13
C VAL A 252 6.05 -2.18 2.99
N GLU A 253 5.79 -0.89 3.11
CA GLU A 253 4.56 -0.34 3.65
C GLU A 253 3.65 0.02 2.48
N VAL A 254 2.41 -0.44 2.54
CA VAL A 254 1.36 -0.09 1.58
C VAL A 254 0.47 0.97 2.20
N THR A 255 0.48 2.16 1.60
CA THR A 255 -0.43 3.25 1.99
C THR A 255 -1.59 3.31 1.00
N VAL A 256 -2.81 3.33 1.51
CA VAL A 256 -4.04 3.47 0.70
C VAL A 256 -4.64 4.85 0.96
N LEU A 257 -4.69 5.67 -0.08
CA LEU A 257 -5.27 7.00 -0.05
C LEU A 257 -6.60 7.00 -0.80
N LEU A 258 -7.63 7.58 -0.19
CA LEU A 258 -8.94 7.78 -0.79
C LEU A 258 -9.09 9.26 -1.19
N PRO A 259 -9.16 9.59 -2.49
CA PRO A 259 -9.37 10.96 -2.93
C PRO A 259 -10.71 11.49 -2.39
N ALA A 260 -10.71 12.67 -1.76
CA ALA A 260 -11.90 13.22 -1.09
C ALA A 260 -13.12 13.36 -2.02
N LYS A 261 -12.89 13.63 -3.32
CA LYS A 261 -13.96 13.73 -4.33
C LYS A 261 -14.40 12.38 -4.89
N MET A 262 -13.64 11.31 -4.68
CA MET A 262 -13.83 10.00 -5.34
C MET A 262 -13.39 8.87 -4.41
N GLN A 263 -14.17 8.65 -3.35
CA GLN A 263 -13.85 7.65 -2.31
C GLN A 263 -13.94 6.20 -2.81
N HIS A 264 -14.55 5.97 -3.97
CA HIS A 264 -14.55 4.66 -4.64
C HIS A 264 -13.22 4.36 -5.34
N ILE A 265 -12.35 5.36 -5.53
CA ILE A 265 -11.01 5.19 -6.08
C ILE A 265 -10.01 5.04 -4.94
N ARG A 266 -9.07 4.13 -5.13
CA ARG A 266 -7.97 3.91 -4.20
C ARG A 266 -6.68 4.25 -4.91
N VAL A 267 -5.93 5.21 -4.37
CA VAL A 267 -4.54 5.46 -4.75
C VAL A 267 -3.67 4.67 -3.80
N VAL A 268 -2.87 3.76 -4.33
CA VAL A 268 -2.00 2.89 -3.54
C VAL A 268 -0.56 3.30 -3.79
N VAL A 269 0.17 3.59 -2.71
CA VAL A 269 1.59 3.91 -2.75
C VAL A 269 2.35 2.83 -2.02
N ILE A 270 3.35 2.25 -2.68
CA ILE A 270 4.24 1.25 -2.08
C ILE A 270 5.52 1.97 -1.67
N ARG A 271 5.77 2.01 -0.37
CA ARG A 271 6.97 2.61 0.23
C ARG A 271 7.83 1.52 0.81
N TRP A 272 9.15 1.70 0.77
CA TRP A 272 10.07 0.87 1.55
C TRP A 272 10.09 1.38 2.97
N LEU A 273 9.99 0.47 3.92
CA LEU A 273 10.38 0.74 5.30
C LEU A 273 11.92 0.76 5.32
N ALA A 274 12.51 1.92 4.99
CA ALA A 274 13.79 2.23 5.63
C ALA A 274 13.46 2.45 7.11
N GLU A 275 14.26 1.95 8.04
CA GLU A 275 14.09 2.09 9.49
C GLU A 275 13.83 3.56 9.93
N GLU A 276 12.59 4.04 9.80
CA GLU A 276 12.16 5.41 10.13
C GLU A 276 11.44 5.46 11.49
N THR A 277 11.67 4.46 12.37
CA THR A 277 11.04 4.35 13.70
C THR A 277 12.00 4.63 14.87
N ALA A 278 12.87 5.64 14.74
CA ALA A 278 13.75 6.06 15.85
C ALA A 278 13.31 7.34 16.60
N ASP A 279 12.34 8.12 16.12
CA ASP A 279 12.02 9.44 16.72
C ASP A 279 10.52 9.81 16.76
N LEU A 280 9.64 8.90 17.19
CA LEU A 280 8.27 9.26 17.58
C LEU A 280 8.09 9.12 19.11
N PRO A 281 7.65 10.17 19.82
CA PRO A 281 7.32 10.07 21.24
C PRO A 281 6.21 9.05 21.49
N ASP A 282 6.43 8.21 22.51
CA ASP A 282 5.69 6.99 22.90
C ASP A 282 4.19 7.15 23.24
N GLU A 283 3.57 8.31 23.02
CA GLU A 283 2.21 8.61 23.54
C GLU A 283 1.05 8.40 22.54
N LEU A 284 1.31 7.95 21.30
CA LEU A 284 0.23 7.72 20.31
C LEU A 284 0.16 6.31 19.71
N ALA A 285 0.95 5.36 20.19
CA ALA A 285 0.88 3.96 19.76
C ALA A 285 -0.03 3.13 20.70
N HIS A 286 -1.35 3.29 20.58
CA HIS A 286 -2.37 2.38 21.13
C HIS A 286 -3.18 1.85 19.94
N ASP A 287 -3.63 0.61 19.83
CA ASP A 287 -3.58 -0.58 20.66
C ASP A 287 -4.13 -1.70 19.74
N HIS A 288 -3.27 -2.56 19.19
CA HIS A 288 -3.64 -3.85 18.60
C HIS A 288 -2.39 -4.74 18.52
N ARG A 289 -1.82 -5.08 19.68
CA ARG A 289 -0.97 -6.26 19.82
C ARG A 289 -1.77 -7.30 20.60
N ASP A 290 -2.07 -8.43 19.98
CA ASP A 290 -2.22 -9.68 20.73
C ASP A 290 -2.15 -10.90 19.79
N THR A 291 -0.93 -11.43 19.60
CA THR A 291 -0.53 -12.81 19.94
C THR A 291 0.89 -13.03 19.38
N PRO A 292 1.88 -13.41 20.22
CA PRO A 292 3.29 -13.38 19.84
C PRO A 292 3.67 -14.59 18.99
N LEU A 293 4.00 -14.37 17.72
CA LEU A 293 4.92 -15.26 17.03
C LEU A 293 6.33 -14.91 17.55
N HIS A 294 6.95 -15.86 18.24
CA HIS A 294 8.37 -15.82 18.57
C HIS A 294 9.18 -15.72 17.27
N LEU A 295 9.41 -14.49 16.82
CA LEU A 295 10.45 -14.18 15.86
C LEU A 295 11.76 -14.21 16.63
N VAL A 296 12.63 -15.15 16.26
CA VAL A 296 14.06 -14.95 16.44
C VAL A 296 14.40 -13.71 15.62
N GLN A 297 14.51 -12.56 16.29
CA GLN A 297 15.04 -11.33 15.69
C GLN A 297 16.52 -11.59 15.36
N PRO A 298 16.97 -11.47 14.10
CA PRO A 298 18.37 -11.16 13.89
C PRO A 298 18.61 -9.73 14.41
N ALA A 299 19.70 -9.54 15.15
CA ALA A 299 19.95 -8.31 15.89
C ALA A 299 19.91 -7.06 14.98
N SER A 300 19.12 -6.08 15.43
CA SER A 300 19.03 -4.73 14.89
C SER A 300 20.28 -3.91 15.25
N SER A 301 21.38 -4.14 14.54
CA SER A 301 22.52 -3.21 14.50
C SER A 301 23.09 -3.26 13.10
N ASP A 302 23.10 -2.12 12.37
CA ASP A 302 24.17 -1.71 11.42
C ASP A 302 23.79 -0.56 10.47
N LEU A 303 22.64 0.10 10.62
CA LEU A 303 22.40 1.39 9.99
C LEU A 303 23.02 2.53 10.82
N VAL A 304 24.31 2.81 10.58
CA VAL A 304 25.01 3.95 11.18
C VAL A 304 24.85 5.19 10.29
N THR A 305 23.84 6.02 10.57
CA THR A 305 23.82 7.40 10.05
C THR A 305 24.81 8.22 10.86
N THR A 306 26.06 8.34 10.38
CA THR A 306 27.09 9.12 11.06
C THR A 306 27.34 10.49 10.41
N ASN A 307 27.51 11.49 11.26
CA ASN A 307 27.86 12.85 10.85
C ASN A 307 29.36 13.05 10.61
N SER A 308 30.21 12.03 10.82
CA SER A 308 31.66 12.19 10.72
C SER A 308 32.34 11.10 9.90
N LEU A 309 33.21 11.53 8.98
CA LEU A 309 34.11 10.63 8.23
C LEU A 309 34.99 9.78 9.17
N GLY A 310 35.27 10.30 10.38
CA GLY A 310 36.06 9.62 11.40
C GLY A 310 35.38 8.36 11.95
N GLU A 311 34.06 8.36 12.12
CA GLU A 311 33.31 7.18 12.59
C GLU A 311 33.27 6.08 11.53
N ILE A 312 33.13 6.43 10.24
CA ILE A 312 33.21 5.47 9.12
C ILE A 312 34.59 4.83 9.08
N GLN A 313 35.64 5.63 9.25
CA GLN A 313 37.02 5.14 9.26
C GLN A 313 37.30 4.26 10.49
N ALA A 314 36.76 4.61 11.65
CA ALA A 314 36.87 3.81 12.87
C ALA A 314 36.13 2.47 12.74
N PHE A 315 34.91 2.47 12.20
CA PHE A 315 34.14 1.25 11.93
C PHE A 315 34.89 0.34 10.95
N ALA A 316 35.37 0.91 9.84
CA ALA A 316 36.09 0.15 8.83
C ALA A 316 37.39 -0.45 9.37
N LEU A 317 38.08 0.25 10.28
CA LEU A 317 39.27 -0.27 10.94
C LEU A 317 38.92 -1.41 11.92
N ALA A 318 37.83 -1.27 12.67
CA ALA A 318 37.39 -2.28 13.64
C ALA A 318 36.95 -3.59 12.95
N HIS A 319 36.27 -3.50 11.82
CA HIS A 319 35.75 -4.65 11.05
C HIS A 319 36.69 -5.08 9.91
N GLN A 320 37.90 -4.51 9.85
CA GLN A 320 38.90 -4.81 8.81
C GLN A 320 38.35 -4.70 7.38
N CYS A 321 37.51 -3.71 7.11
CA CYS A 321 36.90 -3.56 5.80
C CYS A 321 37.95 -3.18 4.75
N HIS A 322 37.89 -3.82 3.59
CA HIS A 322 38.78 -3.57 2.47
C HIS A 322 38.28 -2.35 1.67
N SER A 323 39.11 -1.32 1.52
CA SER A 323 38.73 -0.14 0.72
C SER A 323 38.72 -0.47 -0.77
N LEU A 324 37.72 0.04 -1.49
CA LEU A 324 37.51 -0.17 -2.93
C LEU A 324 37.57 1.18 -3.68
N PRO A 325 38.74 1.85 -3.74
CA PRO A 325 38.85 3.22 -4.26
C PRO A 325 38.53 3.34 -5.75
N ASN A 326 38.86 2.34 -6.57
CA ASN A 326 38.62 2.41 -8.02
C ASN A 326 37.13 2.23 -8.34
N LEU A 327 36.43 1.32 -7.66
CA LEU A 327 34.98 1.20 -7.76
C LEU A 327 34.26 2.41 -7.16
N SER A 328 34.80 3.01 -6.09
CA SER A 328 34.26 4.26 -5.52
C SER A 328 34.30 5.40 -6.53
N ALA A 329 35.42 5.53 -7.25
CA ALA A 329 35.58 6.52 -8.31
C ALA A 329 34.60 6.30 -9.47
N GLN A 330 34.26 5.05 -9.80
CA GLN A 330 33.27 4.70 -10.83
C GLN A 330 31.85 5.16 -10.45
N VAL A 331 31.49 5.08 -9.17
CA VAL A 331 30.20 5.59 -8.66
C VAL A 331 30.16 7.12 -8.68
N GLY A 332 31.26 7.75 -8.30
CA GLY A 332 31.41 9.20 -8.37
C GLY A 332 32.18 9.79 -7.18
N PRO A 333 32.53 11.09 -7.24
CA PRO A 333 33.49 11.72 -6.33
C PRO A 333 33.00 11.87 -4.88
N ARG A 334 31.76 11.48 -4.59
CA ARG A 334 31.15 11.53 -3.25
C ARG A 334 30.98 10.15 -2.62
N ALA A 335 31.33 9.08 -3.34
CA ALA A 335 31.20 7.71 -2.85
C ALA A 335 32.49 7.24 -2.17
N ASP A 336 32.35 6.45 -1.10
CA ASP A 336 33.40 5.65 -0.48
C ASP A 336 32.84 4.24 -0.24
N LEU A 337 33.32 3.28 -1.01
CA LEU A 337 32.94 1.87 -0.97
C LEU A 337 33.99 1.06 -0.21
N ARG A 338 33.54 0.20 0.69
CA ARG A 338 34.40 -0.72 1.43
C ARG A 338 33.74 -2.09 1.54
N LEU A 339 34.49 -3.14 1.30
CA LEU A 339 34.04 -4.52 1.48
C LEU A 339 34.25 -4.93 2.94
N ASP A 340 33.16 -5.18 3.65
CA ASP A 340 33.16 -5.86 4.94
C ASP A 340 32.99 -7.37 4.69
N CYS A 341 33.96 -8.17 5.14
CA CYS A 341 33.91 -9.62 4.96
C CYS A 341 33.09 -10.35 6.03
N GLY A 342 32.38 -9.61 6.91
CA GLY A 342 31.57 -10.18 7.98
C GLY A 342 32.38 -10.59 9.22
N GLN A 343 33.65 -10.21 9.31
CA GLN A 343 34.51 -10.54 10.45
C GLN A 343 34.11 -9.71 11.68
N GLY A 344 33.40 -10.33 12.62
CA GLY A 344 33.00 -9.71 13.89
C GLY A 344 31.53 -9.26 13.98
N ARG A 345 30.72 -9.48 12.94
CA ARG A 345 29.24 -9.30 13.00
C ARG A 345 28.54 -10.58 13.46
N GLU A 346 27.37 -10.44 14.09
CA GLU A 346 26.54 -11.58 14.51
C GLU A 346 25.97 -12.39 13.33
N ASP A 347 25.75 -11.75 12.18
CA ASP A 347 25.24 -12.39 10.95
C ASP A 347 26.33 -13.04 10.08
N GLY A 348 27.59 -12.61 10.23
CA GLY A 348 28.77 -13.13 9.54
C GLY A 348 28.74 -13.02 8.02
N ARG A 349 27.79 -12.27 7.44
CA ARG A 349 27.61 -12.17 5.98
C ARG A 349 28.44 -11.01 5.42
N PRO A 350 29.18 -11.22 4.32
CA PRO A 350 29.94 -10.15 3.71
C PRO A 350 29.04 -9.16 2.98
N VAL A 351 29.35 -7.87 3.09
CA VAL A 351 28.58 -6.76 2.48
C VAL A 351 29.53 -5.66 1.98
N VAL A 352 29.09 -4.87 0.99
CA VAL A 352 29.77 -3.62 0.61
C VAL A 352 29.14 -2.47 1.38
N MET A 353 29.89 -1.87 2.29
CA MET A 353 29.54 -0.64 2.96
C MET A 353 29.65 0.51 1.96
N TRP A 354 28.50 1.06 1.55
CA TRP A 354 28.41 2.13 0.59
C TRP A 354 28.13 3.45 1.29
N SER A 355 29.17 4.29 1.36
CA SER A 355 29.07 5.63 1.96
C SER A 355 28.94 6.69 0.88
N THR A 356 27.97 7.60 1.02
CA THR A 356 27.79 8.73 0.09
C THR A 356 27.75 10.06 0.85
N ARG A 357 28.65 10.97 0.49
CA ARG A 357 28.73 12.32 1.07
C ARG A 357 27.55 13.18 0.62
N GLN A 358 26.83 13.73 1.59
CA GLN A 358 25.69 14.62 1.41
C GLN A 358 26.14 16.09 1.24
N SER A 359 25.24 16.95 0.77
CA SER A 359 25.50 18.39 0.54
C SER A 359 25.81 19.17 1.82
N ASN A 360 25.25 18.75 2.95
CA ASN A 360 25.50 19.31 4.29
C ASN A 360 26.82 18.80 4.92
N GLY A 361 27.57 17.94 4.21
CA GLY A 361 28.84 17.37 4.68
C GLY A 361 28.73 16.06 5.48
N SER A 362 27.52 15.59 5.82
CA SER A 362 27.32 14.28 6.45
C SER A 362 27.50 13.13 5.46
N TYR A 363 27.56 11.90 5.96
CA TYR A 363 27.64 10.70 5.12
C TYR A 363 26.41 9.82 5.36
N LYS A 364 25.79 9.39 4.27
CA LYS A 364 24.81 8.30 4.31
C LYS A 364 25.57 7.00 4.08
N VAL A 365 25.56 6.11 5.06
CA VAL A 365 26.19 4.78 4.97
C VAL A 365 25.10 3.73 4.88
N GLN A 366 25.23 2.81 3.94
CA GLN A 366 24.30 1.69 3.79
C GLN A 366 25.09 0.41 3.48
N PRO A 367 24.81 -0.71 4.17
CA PRO A 367 25.30 -2.01 3.72
C PRO A 367 24.59 -2.39 2.40
N VAL A 368 25.35 -2.95 1.46
CA VAL A 368 24.85 -3.41 0.15
C VAL A 368 25.31 -4.83 -0.07
N ASP A 369 24.39 -5.74 -0.39
CA ASP A 369 24.72 -7.13 -0.71
C ASP A 369 25.74 -7.22 -1.86
N LEU A 370 26.64 -8.21 -1.79
CA LEU A 370 27.71 -8.37 -2.77
C LEU A 370 27.18 -8.58 -4.20
N ARG A 371 26.06 -9.30 -4.39
CA ARG A 371 25.45 -9.52 -5.70
C ARG A 371 24.96 -8.22 -6.32
N ILE A 372 24.33 -7.37 -5.52
CA ILE A 372 23.89 -6.03 -5.95
C ILE A 372 25.10 -5.16 -6.32
N ALA A 373 26.14 -5.18 -5.48
CA ALA A 373 27.37 -4.43 -5.75
C ALA A 373 28.01 -4.88 -7.07
N LEU A 374 28.15 -6.20 -7.30
CA LEU A 374 28.70 -6.78 -8.53
C LEU A 374 27.86 -6.44 -9.77
N ARG A 375 26.55 -6.30 -9.65
CA ARG A 375 25.72 -5.91 -10.79
C ARG A 375 25.88 -4.43 -11.15
N ARG A 376 26.01 -3.55 -10.15
CA ARG A 376 26.08 -2.09 -10.34
C ARG A 376 27.47 -1.58 -10.68
N LEU A 377 28.50 -2.28 -10.21
CA LEU A 377 29.89 -1.84 -10.28
C LEU A 377 30.68 -2.58 -11.36
N CYS A 378 30.02 -3.24 -12.31
CA CYS A 378 30.67 -3.96 -13.40
C CYS A 378 31.60 -2.99 -14.17
N PRO A 379 32.93 -3.23 -14.18
CA PRO A 379 33.87 -2.37 -14.89
C PRO A 379 33.73 -2.54 -16.40
N ALA A 380 33.86 -1.45 -17.14
CA ALA A 380 33.84 -1.50 -18.61
C ALA A 380 35.09 -2.18 -19.20
N ASP A 381 36.24 -2.07 -18.54
CA ASP A 381 37.49 -2.73 -18.92
C ASP A 381 37.84 -3.82 -17.89
N PRO A 382 37.87 -5.11 -18.29
CA PRO A 382 38.18 -6.23 -17.40
C PRO A 382 39.64 -6.24 -16.91
N ASN A 383 40.53 -5.43 -17.50
CA ASN A 383 41.91 -5.29 -17.04
C ASN A 383 42.14 -4.04 -16.19
N SER A 384 41.09 -3.28 -15.89
CA SER A 384 41.20 -2.07 -15.09
C SER A 384 41.48 -2.36 -13.61
N PRO A 385 42.05 -1.40 -12.84
CA PRO A 385 42.16 -1.52 -11.39
C PRO A 385 40.81 -1.75 -10.69
N ALA A 386 39.71 -1.22 -11.25
CA ALA A 386 38.35 -1.48 -10.78
C ALA A 386 37.95 -2.96 -10.96
N ALA A 387 38.43 -3.63 -12.02
CA ALA A 387 38.20 -5.06 -12.21
C ALA A 387 38.90 -5.93 -11.17
N ALA A 388 40.09 -5.55 -10.70
CA ALA A 388 40.73 -6.26 -9.59
C ALA A 388 39.92 -6.16 -8.28
N GLU A 389 39.40 -4.97 -7.97
CA GLU A 389 38.50 -4.75 -6.82
C GLU A 389 37.18 -5.51 -6.99
N TYR A 390 36.62 -5.51 -8.20
CA TYR A 390 35.42 -6.26 -8.54
C TYR A 390 35.59 -7.76 -8.28
N LEU A 391 36.73 -8.32 -8.70
CA LEU A 391 37.06 -9.73 -8.45
C LEU A 391 37.22 -10.05 -6.96
N THR A 392 37.60 -9.06 -6.14
CA THR A 392 37.68 -9.23 -4.68
C THR A 392 36.29 -9.35 -4.06
N ILE A 393 35.33 -8.54 -4.52
CA ILE A 393 33.91 -8.67 -4.12
C ILE A 393 33.36 -10.02 -4.59
N LEU A 394 33.65 -10.41 -5.83
CA LEU A 394 33.19 -11.69 -6.38
C LEU A 394 33.75 -12.88 -5.59
N ALA A 395 35.03 -12.83 -5.22
CA ALA A 395 35.66 -13.87 -4.41
C ALA A 395 34.98 -14.03 -3.05
N ALA A 396 34.54 -12.93 -2.42
CA ALA A 396 33.83 -12.97 -1.14
C ALA A 396 32.41 -13.56 -1.24
N LEU A 397 31.85 -13.69 -2.46
CA LEU A 397 30.57 -14.34 -2.71
C LEU A 397 30.70 -15.84 -2.97
N LEU A 398 31.88 -16.31 -3.35
CA LEU A 398 32.11 -17.70 -3.74
C LEU A 398 32.32 -18.61 -2.52
N PRO A 399 31.94 -19.89 -2.60
CA PRO A 399 32.31 -20.88 -1.59
C PRO A 399 33.83 -20.96 -1.40
N ASP A 400 34.28 -21.26 -0.19
CA ASP A 400 35.71 -21.49 0.12
C ASP A 400 36.26 -22.72 -0.61
N ASP A 401 35.40 -23.70 -0.91
CA ASP A 401 35.77 -24.90 -1.66
C ASP A 401 35.99 -24.56 -3.14
N ARG A 402 37.17 -24.93 -3.65
CA ARG A 402 37.59 -24.59 -5.01
C ARG A 402 36.72 -25.23 -6.09
N GLU A 403 36.25 -26.45 -5.88
CA GLU A 403 35.43 -27.16 -6.87
C GLU A 403 34.04 -26.53 -6.96
N GLN A 404 33.42 -26.24 -5.81
CA GLN A 404 32.15 -25.53 -5.73
C GLN A 404 32.24 -24.09 -6.25
N ALA A 405 33.35 -23.39 -6.01
CA ALA A 405 33.58 -22.06 -6.55
C ALA A 405 33.67 -22.06 -8.09
N VAL A 406 34.33 -23.05 -8.68
CA VAL A 406 34.41 -23.21 -10.14
C VAL A 406 33.04 -23.54 -10.73
N GLU A 407 32.29 -24.46 -10.11
CA GLU A 407 30.93 -24.79 -10.51
C GLU A 407 30.03 -23.55 -10.47
N ARG A 408 30.04 -22.81 -9.35
CA ARG A 408 29.23 -21.59 -9.20
C ARG A 408 29.60 -20.50 -10.19
N LEU A 409 30.88 -20.34 -10.52
CA LEU A 409 31.32 -19.43 -11.58
C LEU A 409 30.80 -19.86 -12.96
N GLY A 410 30.78 -21.17 -13.23
CA GLY A 410 30.19 -21.73 -14.45
C GLY A 410 28.71 -21.37 -14.58
N GLU A 411 27.92 -21.58 -13.53
CA GLU A 411 26.50 -21.22 -13.49
C GLU A 411 26.28 -19.73 -13.76
N LEU A 412 27.05 -18.86 -13.10
CA LEU A 412 26.94 -17.40 -13.29
C LEU A 412 27.26 -16.96 -14.73
N VAL A 413 28.19 -17.65 -15.40
CA VAL A 413 28.50 -17.41 -16.81
C VAL A 413 27.32 -17.81 -17.70
N GLU A 414 26.72 -18.98 -17.47
CA GLU A 414 25.56 -19.45 -18.22
C GLU A 414 24.36 -18.52 -18.04
N GLU A 415 24.04 -18.12 -16.80
CA GLU A 415 22.99 -17.16 -16.46
C GLU A 415 23.19 -15.82 -17.21
N THR A 416 24.43 -15.33 -17.25
CA THR A 416 24.77 -14.07 -17.92
C THR A 416 24.67 -14.18 -19.43
N GLN A 417 25.10 -15.30 -20.03
CA GLN A 417 24.97 -15.55 -21.46
C GLN A 417 23.51 -15.65 -21.90
N ALA A 418 22.68 -16.36 -21.12
CA ALA A 418 21.24 -16.47 -21.40
C ALA A 418 20.56 -15.10 -21.40
N ARG A 419 20.89 -14.25 -20.41
CA ARG A 419 20.38 -12.87 -20.33
C ARG A 419 20.88 -11.99 -21.48
N SER A 420 22.15 -12.11 -21.88
CA SER A 420 22.72 -11.39 -23.03
C SER A 420 21.99 -11.77 -24.32
N ALA A 421 21.77 -13.06 -24.56
CA ALA A 421 21.06 -13.54 -25.75
C ALA A 421 19.62 -13.02 -25.83
N MET A 422 18.94 -12.87 -24.70
CA MET A 422 17.59 -12.27 -24.65
C MET A 422 17.62 -10.78 -25.05
N TYR A 423 18.60 -10.02 -24.57
CA TYR A 423 18.77 -8.61 -24.95
C TYR A 423 19.13 -8.44 -26.41
N GLU A 424 20.00 -9.28 -26.97
CA GLU A 424 20.34 -9.26 -28.39
C GLU A 424 19.12 -9.53 -29.28
N ARG A 425 18.25 -10.48 -28.90
CA ARG A 425 16.99 -10.72 -29.61
C ARG A 425 16.05 -9.51 -29.57
N MET A 426 15.93 -8.88 -28.40
CA MET A 426 15.10 -7.69 -28.25
C MET A 426 15.66 -6.51 -29.06
N LEU A 427 16.97 -6.32 -29.05
CA LEU A 427 17.65 -5.31 -29.85
C LEU A 427 17.44 -5.54 -31.35
N ALA A 428 17.57 -6.79 -31.82
CA ALA A 428 17.30 -7.15 -33.21
C ALA A 428 15.84 -6.88 -33.60
N SER A 429 14.88 -7.20 -32.72
CA SER A 429 13.45 -6.95 -32.93
C SER A 429 13.08 -5.48 -32.97
N LEU A 430 13.81 -4.61 -32.27
CA LEU A 430 13.59 -3.16 -32.29
C LEU A 430 14.30 -2.46 -33.46
N ALA A 431 15.31 -3.10 -34.05
CA ALA A 431 16.08 -2.58 -35.18
C ALA A 431 15.51 -2.99 -36.56
N SER A 432 14.67 -4.03 -36.60
CA SER A 432 13.89 -4.46 -37.77
C SER A 432 12.55 -3.74 -37.86
#